data_AF-A0A378N013-F1
#
_entry.id   AF-A0A378N013-F1
#
_cell.length_a   1.000
_cell.length_b   1.000
_cell.length_c   1.000
_cell.angle_alpha   90.00
_cell.angle_beta   90.00
_cell.angle_gamma   90.00
#
_symmetry.space_group_name_H-M   'P 1'
#
loop_
_entity.id
_entity.type
_entity.pdbx_description
1 polymer ?
#
loop_
_entity_poly.entity_id
_entity_poly.type
_entity_poly.pdbx_seq_one_letter_code
_entity_poly.pdbx_strand_id
1 'polypeptide(L)'
;MALKTAFVALSALFTFNSTAIAADPTAGKEYIEVRKAPSAQKEVVEFFSFYCPHCYDFELSYKIPSQIKEKLPSDSKLVQYHVNFLGRQSEDLTRAWALAMALGAEDKVKTALFEGAQKDAFKSMDDIRSVFLANGITAEQFDSVLIALR
;
A
#
# COMPACT_ATOMS: atom_id res chain seq x y z
N MET A 1 11.75 20.60 52.80
CA MET A 1 12.36 20.70 51.45
C MET A 1 12.97 19.38 50.97
N ALA A 2 13.47 18.50 51.85
CA ALA A 2 14.11 17.22 51.47
C ALA A 2 13.15 16.14 50.90
N LEU A 3 11.86 16.17 51.25
CA LEU A 3 10.89 15.16 50.79
C LEU A 3 10.44 15.37 49.33
N LYS A 4 10.42 16.63 48.86
CA LYS A 4 10.08 16.97 47.46
C LYS A 4 11.23 16.66 46.50
N THR A 5 12.47 16.81 46.94
CA THR A 5 13.67 16.48 46.15
C THR A 5 13.89 14.96 46.03
N ALA A 6 13.49 14.19 47.04
CA ALA A 6 13.55 12.72 46.98
C ALA A 6 12.57 12.13 45.95
N PHE A 7 11.39 12.75 45.77
CA PHE A 7 10.40 12.29 44.80
C PHE A 7 10.81 12.56 43.33
N VAL A 8 11.53 13.66 43.08
CA VAL A 8 12.05 14.01 41.74
C VAL A 8 13.27 13.14 41.36
N ALA A 9 14.05 12.68 42.34
CA ALA A 9 15.18 11.77 42.08
C ALA A 9 14.74 10.33 41.77
N LEU A 10 13.59 9.88 42.29
CA LEU A 10 13.10 8.50 42.09
C LEU A 10 12.35 8.31 40.75
N SER A 11 11.78 9.38 40.17
CA SER A 11 11.11 9.33 38.87
C SER A 11 12.07 9.28 37.67
N ALA A 12 13.36 9.59 37.85
CA ALA A 12 14.38 9.54 36.80
C ALA A 12 14.89 8.11 36.49
N LEU A 13 14.53 7.10 37.30
CA LEU A 13 15.00 5.71 37.15
C LEU A 13 14.01 4.80 36.41
N PHE A 14 12.87 5.33 35.95
CA PHE A 14 11.81 4.54 35.28
C PHE A 14 11.77 4.69 33.76
N THR A 15 12.85 5.13 33.12
CA THR A 15 13.01 4.95 31.66
C THR A 15 13.52 3.55 31.35
N PHE A 16 12.73 2.53 31.69
CA PHE A 16 12.89 1.20 31.09
C PHE A 16 12.44 1.32 29.63
N ASN A 17 13.38 1.64 28.75
CA ASN A 17 13.21 1.40 27.32
C ASN A 17 13.19 -0.12 27.12
N SER A 18 12.00 -0.70 27.21
CA SER A 18 11.77 -2.08 26.78
C SER A 18 11.98 -2.14 25.28
N THR A 19 13.22 -2.36 24.84
CA THR A 19 13.48 -2.82 23.48
C THR A 19 12.89 -4.22 23.38
N ALA A 20 11.65 -4.31 22.90
CA ALA A 20 11.04 -5.58 22.57
C ALA A 20 11.92 -6.24 21.51
N ILE A 21 12.65 -7.28 21.89
CA ILE A 21 13.34 -8.14 20.92
C ILE A 21 12.22 -8.94 20.24
N ALA A 22 11.83 -8.51 19.05
CA ALA A 22 10.96 -9.30 18.20
C ALA A 22 11.72 -10.59 17.84
N ALA A 23 11.13 -11.74 18.16
CA ALA A 23 11.67 -13.01 17.70
C ALA A 23 11.64 -13.04 16.16
N ASP A 24 12.63 -13.73 15.57
CA ASP A 24 12.64 -13.93 14.12
C ASP A 24 11.37 -14.63 13.64
N PRO A 25 10.80 -14.24 12.50
CA PRO A 25 9.60 -14.87 11.96
C PRO A 25 9.87 -16.34 11.63
N THR A 26 8.89 -17.19 11.92
CA THR A 26 9.00 -18.65 11.77
C THR A 26 8.07 -19.18 10.66
N ALA A 27 8.59 -20.10 9.84
CA ALA A 27 7.82 -20.74 8.79
C ALA A 27 6.67 -21.55 9.39
N GLY A 28 5.48 -21.43 8.80
CA GLY A 28 4.24 -22.07 9.27
C GLY A 28 3.48 -21.27 10.34
N LYS A 29 4.02 -20.15 10.83
CA LYS A 29 3.34 -19.25 11.77
C LYS A 29 3.15 -17.86 11.20
N GLU A 30 4.24 -17.13 10.94
CA GLU A 30 4.19 -15.78 10.37
C GLU A 30 4.18 -15.77 8.83
N TYR A 31 4.75 -16.79 8.20
CA TYR A 31 4.79 -16.92 6.74
C TYR A 31 4.74 -18.39 6.28
N ILE A 32 4.45 -18.59 4.99
CA ILE A 32 4.57 -19.88 4.31
C ILE A 32 5.52 -19.75 3.11
N GLU A 33 6.20 -20.84 2.78
CA GLU A 33 7.02 -20.91 1.56
C GLU A 33 6.14 -21.32 0.37
N VAL A 34 5.96 -20.40 -0.57
CA VAL A 34 5.19 -20.66 -1.81
C VAL A 34 6.04 -21.25 -2.94
N ARG A 35 7.36 -21.03 -2.92
CA ARG A 35 8.32 -21.56 -3.91
C ARG A 35 9.65 -21.90 -3.24
N LYS A 36 10.27 -23.00 -3.66
CA LYS A 36 11.61 -23.40 -3.17
C LYS A 36 12.74 -22.53 -3.74
N ALA A 37 12.57 -22.03 -4.96
CA ALA A 37 13.53 -21.14 -5.60
C ALA A 37 13.10 -19.67 -5.41
N PRO A 38 14.03 -18.76 -5.04
CA PRO A 38 13.73 -17.34 -4.95
C PRO A 38 13.28 -16.73 -6.28
N SER A 39 12.56 -15.60 -6.22
CA SER A 39 12.32 -14.78 -7.40
C SER A 39 13.66 -14.25 -7.95
N ALA A 40 13.76 -14.15 -9.28
CA ALA A 40 14.90 -13.51 -9.92
C ALA A 40 14.99 -12.01 -9.58
N GLN A 41 13.84 -11.38 -9.29
CA GLN A 41 13.76 -9.98 -8.87
C GLN A 41 13.71 -9.90 -7.34
N LYS A 42 14.51 -9.01 -6.76
CA LYS A 42 14.42 -8.65 -5.34
C LYS A 42 13.25 -7.70 -5.15
N GLU A 43 12.09 -8.26 -4.83
CA GLU A 43 10.86 -7.50 -4.68
C GLU A 43 9.98 -8.07 -3.58
N VAL A 44 9.24 -7.17 -2.95
CA VAL A 44 8.05 -7.51 -2.17
C VAL A 44 6.86 -7.23 -3.07
N VAL A 45 6.02 -8.23 -3.29
CA VAL A 45 4.82 -8.09 -4.11
C VAL A 45 3.60 -8.10 -3.19
N GLU A 46 2.82 -7.04 -3.25
CA GLU A 46 1.52 -6.95 -2.61
C GLU A 46 0.42 -7.17 -3.65
N PHE A 47 -0.54 -8.04 -3.34
CA PHE A 47 -1.77 -8.17 -4.11
C PHE A 47 -2.90 -7.48 -3.34
N PHE A 48 -3.58 -6.52 -3.98
CA PHE A 48 -4.62 -5.73 -3.33
C PHE A 48 -5.81 -5.50 -4.26
N SER A 49 -6.92 -5.01 -3.70
CA SER A 49 -8.03 -4.49 -4.48
C SER A 49 -8.51 -3.16 -3.91
N PHE A 50 -8.87 -2.21 -4.77
CA PHE A 50 -9.51 -0.97 -4.32
C PHE A 50 -10.88 -1.23 -3.64
N TYR A 51 -11.54 -2.35 -3.99
CA TYR A 51 -12.79 -2.79 -3.37
C TYR A 51 -12.62 -3.52 -2.04
N CYS A 52 -11.39 -3.85 -1.64
CA CYS A 52 -11.12 -4.62 -0.42
C CYS A 52 -10.98 -3.68 0.80
N PRO A 53 -11.89 -3.73 1.79
CA PRO A 53 -11.83 -2.84 2.96
C PRO A 53 -10.56 -3.03 3.79
N HIS A 54 -10.08 -4.28 3.92
CA HIS A 54 -8.80 -4.55 4.60
C HIS A 54 -7.61 -3.95 3.86
N CYS A 55 -7.66 -3.91 2.53
CA CYS A 55 -6.62 -3.33 1.70
C CYS A 55 -6.65 -1.79 1.80
N TYR A 56 -7.84 -1.20 1.89
CA TYR A 56 -8.03 0.21 2.22
C TYR A 56 -7.38 0.56 3.55
N ASP A 57 -7.66 -0.20 4.61
CA ASP A 57 -7.06 0.06 5.93
C ASP A 57 -5.54 -0.16 5.92
N PHE A 58 -5.07 -1.22 5.27
CA PHE A 58 -3.65 -1.52 5.14
C PHE A 58 -2.87 -0.38 4.47
N GLU A 59 -3.42 0.17 3.38
CA GLU A 59 -2.83 1.29 2.64
C GLU A 59 -3.01 2.63 3.36
N LEU A 60 -4.24 2.98 3.77
CA LEU A 60 -4.61 4.34 4.15
C LEU A 60 -4.70 4.56 5.67
N SER A 61 -5.16 3.58 6.43
CA SER A 61 -5.33 3.70 7.89
C SER A 61 -4.03 3.37 8.62
N TYR A 62 -3.39 2.26 8.26
CA TYR A 62 -2.19 1.73 8.91
C TYR A 62 -0.90 2.11 8.19
N LYS A 63 -1.00 2.56 6.93
CA LYS A 63 0.15 2.99 6.11
C LYS A 63 1.24 1.93 6.00
N ILE A 64 0.88 0.63 6.02
CA ILE A 64 1.87 -0.45 6.02
C ILE A 64 2.77 -0.44 4.77
N PRO A 65 2.26 -0.21 3.55
CA PRO A 65 3.11 -0.12 2.35
C PRO A 65 4.23 0.93 2.47
N SER A 66 3.95 2.09 3.08
CA SER A 66 4.97 3.12 3.29
C SER A 66 6.05 2.65 4.28
N GLN A 67 5.65 2.02 5.38
CA GLN A 67 6.58 1.47 6.36
C GLN A 67 7.44 0.34 5.78
N ILE A 68 6.88 -0.47 4.86
CA ILE A 68 7.65 -1.46 4.11
C ILE A 68 8.67 -0.76 3.21
N LYS A 69 8.24 0.18 2.37
CA LYS A 69 9.12 0.93 1.45
C LYS A 69 10.30 1.58 2.19
N GLU A 70 10.07 2.17 3.35
CA GLU A 70 11.11 2.81 4.18
C GLU A 70 12.16 1.83 4.73
N LYS A 71 11.79 0.56 4.93
CA LYS A 71 12.66 -0.47 5.51
C LYS A 71 13.30 -1.39 4.45
N LEU A 72 12.89 -1.27 3.20
CA LEU A 72 13.45 -2.10 2.13
C LEU A 72 14.90 -1.72 1.84
N PRO A 73 15.76 -2.72 1.54
CA PRO A 73 17.08 -2.45 0.98
C PRO A 73 16.99 -1.62 -0.30
N SER A 74 18.01 -0.80 -0.57
CA SER A 74 18.06 0.09 -1.75
C SER A 74 18.01 -0.63 -3.10
N ASP A 75 18.35 -1.93 -3.15
CA ASP A 75 18.28 -2.77 -4.35
C ASP A 75 16.97 -3.58 -4.46
N SER A 76 15.98 -3.26 -3.62
CA SER A 76 14.69 -3.93 -3.54
C SER A 76 13.54 -2.93 -3.73
N LYS A 77 12.39 -3.40 -4.22
CA LYS A 77 11.21 -2.57 -4.44
C LYS A 77 9.95 -3.23 -3.87
N LEU A 78 8.99 -2.39 -3.46
CA LEU A 78 7.60 -2.81 -3.24
C LEU A 78 6.83 -2.63 -4.55
N VAL A 79 6.26 -3.71 -5.06
CA VAL A 79 5.38 -3.69 -6.23
C VAL A 79 3.97 -4.07 -5.77
N GLN A 80 2.98 -3.27 -6.14
CA GLN A 80 1.59 -3.51 -5.75
C GLN A 80 0.80 -3.88 -7.01
N TYR A 81 0.20 -5.05 -7.05
CA TYR A 81 -0.64 -5.52 -8.15
C TYR A 81 -2.11 -5.56 -7.73
N HIS A 82 -2.94 -4.87 -8.51
CA HIS A 82 -4.38 -4.91 -8.32
C HIS A 82 -4.94 -6.25 -8.85
N VAL A 83 -5.79 -6.91 -8.07
CA VAL A 83 -6.47 -8.15 -8.48
C VAL A 83 -7.81 -7.87 -9.16
N ASN A 84 -8.17 -8.68 -10.16
CA ASN A 84 -9.35 -8.45 -10.99
C ASN A 84 -10.60 -9.24 -10.57
N PHE A 85 -10.61 -9.90 -9.40
CA PHE A 85 -11.72 -10.77 -8.99
C PHE A 85 -12.65 -10.18 -7.91
N LEU A 86 -12.39 -8.96 -7.41
CA LEU A 86 -13.20 -8.31 -6.37
C LEU A 86 -13.85 -7.03 -6.87
N GLY A 87 -15.19 -6.99 -6.86
CA GLY A 87 -15.99 -5.83 -7.23
C GLY A 87 -16.30 -5.73 -8.72
N ARG A 88 -17.29 -4.91 -9.09
CA ARG A 88 -17.84 -4.87 -10.45
C ARG A 88 -16.87 -4.33 -11.50
N GLN A 89 -16.11 -3.30 -11.13
CA GLN A 89 -15.15 -2.64 -12.02
C GLN A 89 -13.72 -3.14 -11.82
N SER A 90 -13.54 -4.36 -11.29
CA SER A 90 -12.24 -4.90 -10.91
C SER A 90 -11.25 -4.99 -12.08
N GLU A 91 -11.70 -5.41 -13.26
CA GLU A 91 -10.87 -5.47 -14.47
C GLU A 91 -10.47 -4.06 -14.95
N ASP A 92 -11.43 -3.12 -14.98
CA ASP A 92 -11.17 -1.73 -15.35
C ASP A 92 -10.18 -1.08 -14.38
N LEU A 93 -10.36 -1.28 -13.07
CA LEU A 93 -9.42 -0.80 -12.06
C LEU A 93 -8.05 -1.46 -12.16
N THR A 94 -7.97 -2.72 -12.58
CA THR A 94 -6.68 -3.39 -12.83
C THR A 94 -5.95 -2.74 -14.01
N ARG A 95 -6.66 -2.44 -15.10
CA ARG A 95 -6.10 -1.71 -16.25
C ARG A 95 -5.69 -0.29 -15.89
N ALA A 96 -6.54 0.43 -15.16
CA ALA A 96 -6.25 1.78 -14.71
C ALA A 96 -5.06 1.81 -13.73
N TRP A 97 -4.91 0.79 -12.88
CA TRP A 97 -3.76 0.66 -12.00
C TRP A 97 -2.47 0.40 -12.78
N ALA A 98 -2.50 -0.47 -13.79
CA ALA A 98 -1.36 -0.68 -14.69
C ALA A 98 -0.95 0.61 -15.41
N LEU A 99 -1.91 1.43 -15.84
CA LEU A 99 -1.67 2.77 -16.38
C LEU A 99 -0.99 3.68 -15.34
N ALA A 100 -1.49 3.72 -14.10
CA ALA A 100 -0.89 4.53 -13.04
C ALA A 100 0.57 4.14 -12.79
N MET A 101 0.87 2.85 -12.77
CA MET A 101 2.24 2.32 -12.65
C MET A 101 3.12 2.73 -13.83
N ALA A 102 2.60 2.64 -15.07
CA ALA A 102 3.34 3.03 -16.27
C ALA A 102 3.68 4.53 -16.31
N LEU A 103 2.82 5.36 -15.73
CA LEU A 103 3.00 6.81 -15.66
C LEU A 103 3.76 7.29 -14.41
N GLY A 104 4.06 6.41 -13.43
CA GLY A 104 4.58 6.81 -12.13
C GLY A 104 3.62 7.72 -11.35
N ALA A 105 2.31 7.52 -11.56
CA ALA A 105 1.24 8.35 -11.03
C ALA A 105 0.47 7.70 -9.89
N GLU A 106 0.95 6.58 -9.35
CA GLU A 106 0.30 5.79 -8.30
C GLU A 106 -0.15 6.65 -7.14
N ASP A 107 0.76 7.45 -6.56
CA ASP A 107 0.49 8.27 -5.38
C ASP A 107 -0.52 9.39 -5.64
N LYS A 108 -0.70 9.79 -6.92
CA LYS A 108 -1.68 10.81 -7.30
C LYS A 108 -3.11 10.28 -7.29
N VAL A 109 -3.30 9.01 -7.66
CA VAL A 109 -4.65 8.46 -7.92
C VAL A 109 -5.10 7.46 -6.86
N LYS A 110 -4.17 6.80 -6.16
CA LYS A 110 -4.48 5.63 -5.31
C LYS A 110 -5.54 5.93 -4.25
N THR A 111 -5.41 7.02 -3.51
CA THR A 111 -6.39 7.39 -2.46
C THR A 111 -7.78 7.62 -3.04
N ALA A 112 -7.88 8.39 -4.12
CA ALA A 112 -9.16 8.69 -4.75
C ALA A 112 -9.81 7.43 -5.36
N LEU A 113 -9.00 6.51 -5.91
CA LEU A 113 -9.49 5.21 -6.38
C LEU A 113 -10.01 4.33 -5.24
N PHE A 114 -9.30 4.29 -4.10
CA PHE A 114 -9.77 3.59 -2.91
C PHE A 114 -11.10 4.17 -2.40
N GLU A 115 -11.17 5.48 -2.20
CA GLU A 115 -12.39 6.13 -1.71
C GLU A 115 -13.58 5.95 -2.66
N GLY A 116 -13.35 6.05 -3.98
CA GLY A 116 -14.38 5.83 -4.98
C GLY A 116 -14.88 4.38 -5.00
N ALA A 117 -13.97 3.41 -4.92
CA ALA A 117 -14.33 1.99 -4.92
C ALA A 117 -15.07 1.59 -3.63
N GLN A 118 -14.63 2.06 -2.46
CA GLN A 118 -15.30 1.79 -1.18
C GLN A 118 -16.73 2.36 -1.11
N LYS A 119 -16.99 3.45 -1.86
CA LYS A 119 -18.33 4.06 -2.00
C LYS A 119 -19.14 3.47 -3.17
N ASP A 120 -18.61 2.44 -3.85
CA ASP A 120 -19.20 1.87 -5.07
C ASP A 120 -19.52 2.94 -6.13
N ALA A 121 -18.62 3.92 -6.31
CA ALA A 121 -18.84 5.06 -7.21
C ALA A 121 -18.58 4.72 -8.70
N PHE A 122 -17.80 3.68 -8.98
CA PHE A 122 -17.43 3.32 -10.35
C PHE A 122 -18.45 2.39 -11.00
N LYS A 123 -19.05 2.83 -12.11
CA LYS A 123 -19.99 2.06 -12.93
C LYS A 123 -19.44 1.78 -14.33
N SER A 124 -18.34 2.44 -14.70
CA SER A 124 -17.68 2.36 -15.99
C SER A 124 -16.19 2.74 -15.90
N MET A 125 -15.45 2.53 -16.99
CA MET A 125 -14.10 3.07 -17.14
C MET A 125 -14.09 4.61 -17.15
N ASP A 126 -15.15 5.27 -17.61
CA ASP A 126 -15.22 6.74 -17.65
C ASP A 126 -15.26 7.36 -16.24
N ASP A 127 -15.91 6.69 -15.29
CA ASP A 127 -15.90 7.12 -13.88
C ASP A 127 -14.48 7.04 -13.30
N ILE A 128 -13.74 5.98 -13.64
CA ILE A 128 -12.33 5.79 -13.23
C ILE A 128 -11.44 6.82 -13.91
N ARG A 129 -11.62 7.06 -15.22
CA ARG A 129 -10.91 8.09 -15.98
C ARG A 129 -11.08 9.47 -15.36
N SER A 130 -12.27 9.79 -14.90
CA SER A 130 -12.55 11.08 -14.22
C SER A 130 -11.68 11.29 -12.97
N VAL A 131 -11.35 10.22 -12.23
CA VAL A 131 -10.40 10.29 -11.11
C VAL A 131 -9.00 10.65 -11.59
N PHE A 132 -8.52 10.05 -12.68
CA PHE A 132 -7.19 10.35 -13.22
C PHE A 132 -7.08 11.79 -13.68
N LEU A 133 -8.10 12.29 -14.40
CA LEU A 133 -8.16 13.68 -14.85
C LEU A 133 -8.18 14.66 -13.68
N ALA A 134 -9.00 14.37 -12.66
CA ALA A 134 -9.08 15.19 -11.45
C ALA A 134 -7.77 15.25 -10.66
N ASN A 135 -6.88 14.27 -10.85
CA ASN A 135 -5.57 14.17 -10.21
C ASN A 135 -4.39 14.52 -11.14
N GLY A 136 -4.68 15.27 -12.22
CA GLY A 136 -3.66 15.90 -13.06
C GLY A 136 -3.02 14.99 -14.11
N ILE A 137 -3.64 13.85 -14.42
CA ILE A 137 -3.31 13.04 -15.60
C ILE A 137 -4.12 13.57 -16.77
N THR A 138 -3.47 13.84 -17.90
CA THR A 138 -4.16 14.37 -19.08
C THR A 138 -4.99 13.29 -19.78
N ALA A 139 -5.99 13.71 -20.56
CA ALA A 139 -6.78 12.82 -21.40
C ALA A 139 -5.87 12.00 -22.32
N GLU A 140 -4.88 12.66 -22.93
CA GLU A 140 -3.93 12.06 -23.84
C GLU A 140 -3.08 10.98 -23.16
N GLN A 141 -2.59 11.24 -21.94
CA GLN A 141 -1.84 10.25 -21.16
C GLN A 141 -2.69 9.04 -20.80
N PHE A 142 -3.95 9.25 -20.42
CA PHE A 142 -4.85 8.16 -20.07
C PHE A 142 -5.21 7.30 -21.29
N ASP A 143 -5.61 7.96 -22.38
CA ASP A 143 -6.17 7.29 -23.55
C ASP A 143 -5.07 6.59 -24.38
N SER A 144 -3.87 7.18 -24.50
CA SER A 144 -2.76 6.58 -25.27
C SER A 144 -2.25 5.26 -24.67
N VAL A 145 -2.12 5.20 -23.35
CA VAL A 145 -1.57 4.02 -22.67
C VAL A 145 -2.65 2.96 -22.44
N LEU A 146 -3.91 3.35 -22.19
CA LEU A 146 -5.00 2.38 -22.05
C LEU A 146 -5.28 1.63 -23.36
N ILE A 147 -5.14 2.29 -24.52
CA ILE A 147 -5.24 1.64 -25.84
C ILE A 147 -4.12 0.61 -26.04
N ALA A 148 -2.91 0.87 -25.54
CA ALA A 148 -1.79 -0.05 -25.62
C ALA A 148 -1.92 -1.29 -24.69
N LEU A 149 -2.85 -1.26 -23.73
CA LEU A 149 -3.12 -2.33 -22.76
C LEU A 149 -4.36 -3.18 -23.12
N ARG A 150 -4.94 -2.98 -24.31
CA ARG A 150 -6.04 -3.81 -24.85
C ARG A 150 -5.52 -5.04 -25.58
#